data_AF-A0A2M7EHG7-F1
#
_entry.id   AF-A0A2M7EHG7-F1
#
_cell.length_a   1.000
_cell.length_b   1.000
_cell.length_c   1.000
_cell.angle_alpha   90.00
_cell.angle_beta   90.00
_cell.angle_gamma   90.00
#
_symmetry.space_group_name_H-M   'P 1'
#
loop_
_entity.id
_entity.type
_entity.pdbx_description
1 polymer ?
#
loop_
_entity_poly.entity_id
_entity_poly.type
_entity_poly.pdbx_seq_one_letter_code
_entity_poly.pdbx_strand_id
1 'polypeptide(L)'
;MPKIKDIPKIDRPRERFLKKGADALSKSDLLAILLGSGIKGKNVRQLSENVIKKFGKNFLNITVDDLLEITGIGQAKALQIASAISLVKRFYDENKTNEIIIKNSQDVLSLTYDLRDKKKEHLVCLYLNARNALLKKEVVSVGLLDKALLHPREIFYPATELNAASVILVHNHPSGDSSPSEKDNQIIEKIVQAGEIMGIPVIDFIIISQNNHCSFYEKLNNRKASIDYVADGIQGTLFAMLEIERPSYEITAEKIQENYFYIPQVKENHIQLHNRRYIGNKHKLIEWIFSIINKECSGDSFADIFAGTGVVSAVATKHFEKVLLNDFLHSNYAIYRAFFGKAAWDKTKIDSIIKSYNNISGDDLEENYFSKNFGGKFFSKNSAKIIGFIRENIEENRKNLTEREYYILTASLLYTADKIANTVGHFDAYFKKEFVNDSFFMKPIDPIDTQEITIFQEDTNNLAKKISADVVYIDPPYNSRQYSRFYHVLETLTKWDKPKLHGVALKPDPENMSDYCRANAKDKFAELVRDLDAKYLVVSYNNTYDSKSNSSRNKITLQEIEQILKKKGPTKVFEKNYRHFNAGNTNFNNHKEYLFVTKSKI
;
A
#
# COMPACT_ATOMS: atom_id res chain seq x y z
N MET A 1 -2.93 64.66 1.07
CA MET A 1 -2.99 63.18 1.08
C MET A 1 -1.70 62.62 0.48
N PRO A 2 -1.11 61.58 1.09
CA PRO A 2 0.18 61.06 0.67
C PRO A 2 0.12 60.51 -0.76
N LYS A 3 1.08 60.92 -1.59
CA LYS A 3 1.35 60.37 -2.91
C LYS A 3 1.92 58.96 -2.74
N ILE A 4 1.85 58.12 -3.77
CA ILE A 4 2.45 56.77 -3.75
C ILE A 4 3.96 56.82 -3.48
N LYS A 5 4.60 57.94 -3.83
CA LYS A 5 6.02 58.20 -3.52
C LYS A 5 6.30 58.36 -2.01
N ASP A 6 5.28 58.61 -1.21
CA ASP A 6 5.36 58.80 0.24
C ASP A 6 5.19 57.46 0.99
N ILE A 7 4.82 56.39 0.28
CA ILE A 7 4.80 55.01 0.78
C ILE A 7 6.24 54.45 0.70
N PRO A 8 6.74 53.76 1.75
CA PRO A 8 8.01 53.06 1.70
C PRO A 8 8.13 52.20 0.44
N LYS A 9 9.29 52.23 -0.22
CA LYS A 9 9.49 51.56 -1.51
C LYS A 9 9.13 50.07 -1.45
N ILE A 10 9.34 49.43 -0.29
CA ILE A 10 9.01 48.02 -0.05
C ILE A 10 7.50 47.75 0.04
N ASP A 11 6.68 48.76 0.30
CA ASP A 11 5.23 48.63 0.49
C ASP A 11 4.43 49.05 -0.76
N ARG A 12 5.12 49.55 -1.79
CA ARG A 12 4.50 49.92 -3.07
C ARG A 12 4.07 48.67 -3.83
N PRO A 13 2.87 48.63 -4.44
CA PRO A 13 2.35 47.44 -5.10
C PRO A 13 3.31 46.80 -6.12
N ARG A 14 3.89 47.61 -7.02
CA ARG A 14 4.83 47.11 -8.05
C ARG A 14 6.06 46.43 -7.43
N GLU A 15 6.66 47.05 -6.43
CA GLU A 15 7.88 46.58 -5.79
C GLU A 15 7.61 45.36 -4.91
N ARG A 16 6.42 45.28 -4.30
CA ARG A 16 5.93 44.07 -3.62
C ARG A 16 5.71 42.93 -4.60
N PHE A 17 5.12 43.19 -5.76
CA PHE A 17 4.87 42.19 -6.79
C PHE A 17 6.19 41.58 -7.29
N LEU A 18 7.20 42.42 -7.55
CA LEU A 18 8.52 41.96 -7.98
C LEU A 18 9.28 41.16 -6.91
N LYS A 19 9.09 41.47 -5.62
CA LYS A 19 9.83 40.81 -4.53
C LYS A 19 9.14 39.57 -3.96
N LYS A 20 7.80 39.55 -3.92
CA LYS A 20 6.99 38.53 -3.22
C LYS A 20 5.96 37.83 -4.11
N GLY A 21 5.86 38.19 -5.39
CA GLY A 21 4.88 37.61 -6.33
C GLY A 21 3.47 38.18 -6.17
N ALA A 22 2.55 37.71 -7.03
CA ALA A 22 1.16 38.18 -7.09
C ALA A 22 0.35 37.85 -5.82
N ASP A 23 0.62 36.72 -5.18
CA ASP A 23 -0.12 36.22 -4.00
C ASP A 23 0.04 37.11 -2.77
N ALA A 24 1.10 37.92 -2.74
CA ALA A 24 1.35 38.87 -1.66
C ALA A 24 0.56 40.18 -1.82
N LEU A 25 -0.28 40.33 -2.85
CA LEU A 25 -1.03 41.56 -3.15
C LEU A 25 -2.54 41.37 -3.00
N SER A 26 -3.22 42.43 -2.57
CA SER A 26 -4.69 42.47 -2.59
C SER A 26 -5.23 42.70 -4.01
N LYS A 27 -6.54 42.47 -4.21
CA LYS A 27 -7.23 42.79 -5.48
C LYS A 27 -7.07 44.25 -5.88
N SER A 28 -7.11 45.17 -4.91
CA SER A 28 -6.90 46.60 -5.16
C SER A 28 -5.45 46.93 -5.51
N ASP A 29 -4.48 46.24 -4.90
CA ASP A 29 -3.05 46.44 -5.22
C ASP A 29 -2.73 45.95 -6.64
N LEU A 30 -3.31 44.82 -7.09
CA LEU A 30 -3.17 44.32 -8.47
C LEU A 30 -3.80 45.28 -9.49
N LEU A 31 -5.01 45.77 -9.21
CA LEU A 31 -5.67 46.75 -10.08
C LEU A 31 -4.92 48.09 -10.09
N ALA A 32 -4.27 48.47 -8.99
CA ALA A 32 -3.45 49.68 -8.89
C ALA A 32 -2.19 49.59 -9.77
N ILE A 33 -1.59 48.40 -9.88
CA ILE A 33 -0.49 48.14 -10.83
C ILE A 33 -0.96 48.31 -12.27
N LEU A 34 -2.11 47.70 -12.60
CA LEU A 34 -2.68 47.73 -13.95
C LEU A 34 -2.97 49.18 -14.39
N LEU A 35 -3.64 49.96 -13.55
CA LEU A 35 -3.99 51.36 -13.84
C LEU A 35 -2.77 52.29 -13.90
N GLY A 36 -1.69 51.96 -13.18
CA GLY A 36 -0.40 52.66 -13.17
C GLY A 36 -0.39 54.04 -12.50
N SER A 37 -1.45 54.83 -12.62
CA SER A 37 -1.55 56.19 -12.08
C SER A 37 -2.96 56.54 -11.59
N GLY A 38 -3.04 57.41 -10.59
CA GLY A 38 -4.30 57.92 -10.04
C GLY A 38 -4.88 59.06 -10.89
N ILE A 39 -5.70 59.90 -10.27
CA ILE A 39 -6.19 61.15 -10.83
C ILE A 39 -5.86 62.32 -9.88
N LYS A 40 -6.05 63.56 -10.35
CA LYS A 40 -5.89 64.74 -9.50
C LYS A 40 -6.82 64.61 -8.29
N GLY A 41 -6.24 64.56 -7.08
CA GLY A 41 -6.97 64.41 -5.82
C GLY A 41 -7.21 62.99 -5.30
N LYS A 42 -6.97 61.92 -6.09
CA LYS A 42 -7.08 60.51 -5.62
C LYS A 42 -5.90 59.67 -6.12
N ASN A 43 -5.21 58.97 -5.22
CA ASN A 43 -4.10 58.10 -5.62
C ASN A 43 -4.62 56.81 -6.29
N VAL A 44 -3.75 56.09 -7.02
CA VAL A 44 -4.18 54.91 -7.80
C VAL A 44 -4.73 53.79 -6.92
N ARG A 45 -4.24 53.64 -5.69
CA ARG A 45 -4.70 52.61 -4.75
C ARG A 45 -6.14 52.88 -4.28
N GLN A 46 -6.43 54.13 -3.92
CA GLN A 46 -7.78 54.59 -3.58
C GLN A 46 -8.73 54.48 -4.77
N LEU A 47 -8.25 54.81 -5.97
CA LEU A 47 -9.05 54.64 -7.18
C LEU A 47 -9.40 53.16 -7.38
N SER A 48 -8.43 52.26 -7.29
CA SER A 48 -8.62 50.81 -7.40
C SER A 48 -9.53 50.24 -6.30
N GLU A 49 -9.39 50.69 -5.05
CA GLU A 49 -10.29 50.30 -3.95
C GLU A 49 -11.74 50.70 -4.24
N ASN A 50 -11.97 51.90 -4.80
CA ASN A 50 -13.31 52.33 -5.18
C ASN A 50 -13.91 51.45 -6.28
N VAL A 51 -13.13 51.05 -7.29
CA VAL A 51 -13.62 50.13 -8.34
C VAL A 51 -13.97 48.76 -7.74
N ILE A 52 -13.08 48.18 -6.94
CA ILE A 52 -13.31 46.87 -6.31
C ILE A 52 -14.52 46.92 -5.37
N LYS A 53 -14.70 48.02 -4.62
CA LYS A 53 -15.83 48.20 -3.71
C LYS A 53 -17.15 48.41 -4.44
N LYS A 54 -17.18 49.19 -5.54
CA LYS A 54 -18.40 49.47 -6.33
C LYS A 54 -18.95 48.19 -6.95
N PHE A 55 -18.10 47.33 -7.50
CA PHE A 55 -18.55 46.17 -8.28
C PHE A 55 -18.46 44.83 -7.55
N GLY A 56 -17.60 44.69 -6.54
CA GLY A 56 -17.56 43.51 -5.66
C GLY A 56 -17.57 42.16 -6.40
N LYS A 57 -18.65 41.39 -6.21
CA LYS A 57 -18.85 40.08 -6.87
C LYS A 57 -19.13 40.18 -8.37
N ASN A 58 -19.64 41.31 -8.85
CA ASN A 58 -19.95 41.56 -10.26
C ASN A 58 -18.74 42.04 -11.07
N PHE A 59 -17.54 42.07 -10.48
CA PHE A 59 -16.35 42.65 -11.11
C PHE A 59 -16.01 42.03 -12.47
N LEU A 60 -16.24 40.73 -12.66
CA LEU A 60 -15.96 40.08 -13.95
C LEU A 60 -16.95 40.48 -15.06
N ASN A 61 -18.12 41.02 -14.74
CA ASN A 61 -19.18 41.34 -15.71
C ASN A 61 -19.31 42.83 -16.01
N ILE A 62 -18.33 43.63 -15.60
CA ILE A 62 -18.31 45.08 -15.82
C ILE A 62 -18.14 45.40 -17.31
N THR A 63 -18.92 46.35 -17.83
CA THR A 63 -18.78 46.92 -19.17
C THR A 63 -17.93 48.19 -19.19
N VAL A 64 -17.56 48.67 -20.38
CA VAL A 64 -16.84 49.95 -20.51
C VAL A 64 -17.69 51.11 -19.98
N ASP A 65 -19.00 51.10 -20.21
CA ASP A 65 -19.91 52.16 -19.77
C ASP A 65 -20.02 52.22 -18.25
N ASP A 66 -20.11 51.06 -17.57
CA ASP A 66 -20.11 50.97 -16.11
C ASP A 66 -18.84 51.61 -15.48
N LEU A 67 -17.69 51.45 -16.13
CA LEU A 67 -16.41 52.01 -15.69
C LEU A 67 -16.33 53.51 -15.91
N LEU A 68 -16.93 54.03 -16.98
CA LEU A 68 -16.96 55.46 -17.29
C LEU A 68 -17.76 56.27 -16.25
N GLU A 69 -18.70 55.63 -15.54
CA GLU A 69 -19.41 56.25 -14.42
C GLU A 69 -18.51 56.55 -13.20
N ILE A 70 -17.33 55.93 -13.11
CA ILE A 70 -16.41 56.16 -11.99
C ILE A 70 -15.58 57.42 -12.25
N THR A 71 -15.76 58.42 -11.39
CA THR A 71 -14.96 59.65 -11.42
C THR A 71 -13.47 59.33 -11.35
N GLY A 72 -12.77 59.53 -12.46
CA GLY A 72 -11.34 59.30 -12.61
C GLY A 72 -10.94 58.11 -13.50
N ILE A 73 -11.92 57.42 -14.08
CA ILE A 73 -11.71 56.39 -15.10
C ILE A 73 -12.22 56.94 -16.43
N GLY A 74 -11.30 57.43 -17.25
CA GLY A 74 -11.60 57.79 -18.64
C GLY A 74 -11.51 56.57 -19.56
N GLN A 75 -11.85 56.76 -20.84
CA GLN A 75 -11.89 55.70 -21.87
C GLN A 75 -10.65 54.80 -21.88
N ALA A 76 -9.44 55.37 -21.78
CA ALA A 76 -8.20 54.58 -21.80
C ALA A 76 -8.09 53.59 -20.61
N LYS A 77 -8.42 54.03 -19.39
CA LYS A 77 -8.38 53.17 -18.19
C LYS A 77 -9.55 52.19 -18.17
N ALA A 78 -10.72 52.60 -18.68
CA ALA A 78 -11.89 51.73 -18.82
C ALA A 78 -11.61 50.56 -19.78
N LEU A 79 -11.07 50.86 -20.97
CA LEU A 79 -10.64 49.84 -21.94
C LEU A 79 -9.58 48.93 -21.35
N GLN A 80 -8.60 49.46 -20.64
CA GLN A 80 -7.54 48.64 -20.03
C GLN A 80 -8.08 47.60 -19.05
N ILE A 81 -9.04 47.97 -18.20
CA ILE A 81 -9.69 47.04 -17.27
C ILE A 81 -10.58 46.05 -18.03
N ALA A 82 -11.45 46.54 -18.92
CA ALA A 82 -12.39 45.73 -19.68
C ALA A 82 -11.67 44.70 -20.57
N SER A 83 -10.57 45.08 -21.21
CA SER A 83 -9.72 44.18 -22.01
C SER A 83 -9.03 43.13 -21.13
N ALA A 84 -8.51 43.49 -19.96
CA ALA A 84 -7.90 42.53 -19.04
C ALA A 84 -8.93 41.49 -18.55
N ILE A 85 -10.12 41.93 -18.18
CA ILE A 85 -11.23 41.04 -17.79
C ILE A 85 -11.67 40.18 -18.97
N SER A 86 -11.80 40.74 -20.16
CA SER A 86 -12.21 40.01 -21.37
C SER A 86 -11.18 38.97 -21.76
N LEU A 87 -9.88 39.27 -21.61
CA LEU A 87 -8.80 38.33 -21.86
C LEU A 87 -8.85 37.16 -20.87
N VAL A 88 -9.00 37.45 -19.58
CA VAL A 88 -9.19 36.42 -18.55
C VAL A 88 -10.43 35.59 -18.84
N LYS A 89 -11.56 36.22 -19.20
CA LYS A 89 -12.78 35.52 -19.62
C LYS A 89 -12.55 34.63 -20.82
N ARG A 90 -11.83 35.08 -21.86
CA ARG A 90 -11.50 34.25 -23.02
C ARG A 90 -10.64 33.05 -22.65
N PHE A 91 -9.63 33.21 -21.80
CA PHE A 91 -8.87 32.07 -21.27
C PHE A 91 -9.73 31.15 -20.38
N TYR A 92 -10.70 31.68 -19.64
CA TYR A 92 -11.65 30.88 -18.85
C TYR A 92 -12.73 30.21 -19.71
N ASP A 93 -13.14 30.83 -20.81
CA ASP A 93 -14.13 30.32 -21.76
C ASP A 93 -13.47 29.30 -22.72
N GLU A 94 -12.19 29.46 -23.07
CA GLU A 94 -11.35 28.41 -23.68
C GLU A 94 -11.19 27.21 -22.74
N ASN A 95 -11.23 27.43 -21.42
CA ASN A 95 -11.28 26.38 -20.39
C ASN A 95 -12.70 25.90 -20.05
N LYS A 96 -13.76 26.55 -20.57
CA LYS A 96 -15.12 26.00 -20.57
C LYS A 96 -15.27 25.16 -21.83
N THR A 97 -14.70 23.98 -21.77
CA THR A 97 -15.13 22.88 -22.61
C THR A 97 -16.65 22.72 -22.46
N ASN A 98 -17.39 22.75 -23.58
CA ASN A 98 -18.70 22.09 -23.68
C ASN A 98 -18.43 20.59 -23.47
N GLU A 99 -18.12 20.21 -22.24
CA GLU A 99 -17.80 18.84 -21.89
C GLU A 99 -19.05 18.02 -22.17
N ILE A 100 -18.95 17.19 -23.19
CA ILE A 100 -19.96 16.17 -23.46
C ILE A 100 -19.77 15.11 -22.37
N ILE A 101 -20.53 15.23 -21.28
CA ILE A 101 -20.52 14.27 -20.18
C ILE A 101 -21.37 13.07 -20.58
N ILE A 102 -20.74 11.89 -20.58
CA ILE A 102 -21.40 10.62 -20.88
C ILE A 102 -21.83 9.99 -19.55
N LYS A 103 -23.14 9.81 -19.36
CA LYS A 103 -23.72 9.25 -18.13
C LYS A 103 -24.20 7.83 -18.30
N ASN A 104 -24.60 7.46 -19.50
CA ASN A 104 -25.14 6.13 -19.81
C ASN A 104 -24.96 5.78 -21.30
N SER A 105 -25.42 4.58 -21.68
CA SER A 105 -25.31 4.08 -23.04
C SER A 105 -26.06 4.93 -24.08
N GLN A 106 -27.14 5.63 -23.71
CA GLN A 106 -27.88 6.49 -24.65
C GLN A 106 -27.07 7.71 -25.08
N ASP A 107 -26.26 8.27 -24.18
CA ASP A 107 -25.33 9.35 -24.53
C ASP A 107 -24.28 8.86 -25.53
N VAL A 108 -23.76 7.64 -25.34
CA VAL A 108 -22.82 6.99 -26.27
C VAL A 108 -23.46 6.79 -27.64
N LEU A 109 -24.67 6.21 -27.68
CA LEU A 109 -25.42 5.96 -28.92
C LEU A 109 -25.71 7.24 -29.69
N SER A 110 -25.98 8.34 -28.98
CA SER A 110 -26.20 9.65 -29.59
C SER A 110 -24.93 10.17 -30.26
N LEU A 111 -23.76 9.97 -29.62
CA LEU A 111 -22.46 10.39 -30.14
C LEU A 111 -21.93 9.50 -31.28
N THR A 112 -22.42 8.27 -31.37
CA THR A 112 -22.01 7.29 -32.39
C THR A 112 -23.14 6.92 -33.35
N TYR A 113 -24.17 7.75 -33.45
CA TYR A 113 -25.32 7.51 -34.32
C TYR A 113 -24.90 7.30 -35.78
N ASP A 114 -23.87 8.02 -36.23
CA ASP A 114 -23.28 7.97 -37.57
C ASP A 114 -22.74 6.58 -37.97
N LEU A 115 -22.54 5.69 -37.01
CA LEU A 115 -22.03 4.33 -37.26
C LEU A 115 -23.13 3.34 -37.69
N ARG A 116 -24.42 3.62 -37.41
CA ARG A 116 -25.53 2.70 -37.73
C ARG A 116 -25.68 2.44 -39.23
N ASP A 117 -25.38 3.45 -40.04
CA ASP A 117 -25.53 3.40 -41.50
C ASP A 117 -24.24 2.97 -42.22
N LYS A 118 -23.18 2.61 -41.47
CA LYS A 118 -21.91 2.21 -42.06
C LYS A 118 -22.01 0.78 -42.61
N LYS A 119 -21.76 0.64 -43.91
CA LYS A 119 -21.71 -0.66 -44.61
C LYS A 119 -20.50 -1.53 -44.26
N LYS A 120 -19.51 -0.97 -43.58
CA LYS A 120 -18.33 -1.69 -43.07
C LYS A 120 -18.37 -1.71 -41.55
N GLU A 121 -17.81 -2.75 -40.97
CA GLU A 121 -17.50 -2.83 -39.54
C GLU A 121 -16.52 -1.72 -39.15
N HIS A 122 -16.80 -1.02 -38.06
CA HIS A 122 -15.95 -0.02 -37.43
C HIS A 122 -15.86 -0.34 -35.95
N LEU A 123 -14.67 -0.12 -35.39
CA LEU A 123 -14.47 -0.05 -33.96
C LEU A 123 -14.09 1.38 -33.60
N VAL A 124 -14.84 1.99 -32.71
CA VAL A 124 -14.66 3.37 -32.26
C VAL A 124 -14.36 3.38 -30.76
N CYS A 125 -13.41 4.20 -30.33
CA CYS A 125 -13.09 4.43 -28.94
C CYS A 125 -13.44 5.88 -28.55
N LEU A 126 -14.13 6.01 -27.41
CA LEU A 126 -14.39 7.26 -26.73
C LEU A 126 -13.48 7.33 -25.51
N TYR A 127 -12.60 8.32 -25.47
CA TYR A 127 -11.67 8.56 -24.35
C TYR A 127 -12.29 9.56 -23.40
N LEU A 128 -12.35 9.25 -22.10
CA LEU A 128 -13.04 10.08 -21.12
C LEU A 128 -12.10 10.56 -20.01
N ASN A 129 -12.39 11.73 -19.44
CA ASN A 129 -11.74 12.18 -18.21
C ASN A 129 -12.42 11.61 -16.95
N ALA A 130 -11.89 11.93 -15.77
CA ALA A 130 -12.40 11.45 -14.48
C ALA A 130 -13.84 11.91 -14.14
N ARG A 131 -14.41 12.84 -14.92
CA ARG A 131 -15.81 13.28 -14.82
C ARG A 131 -16.70 12.67 -15.91
N ASN A 132 -16.22 11.64 -16.61
CA ASN A 132 -16.83 11.03 -17.79
C ASN A 132 -17.07 12.01 -18.95
N ALA A 133 -16.33 13.13 -19.01
CA ALA A 133 -16.40 14.01 -20.17
C ALA A 133 -15.57 13.46 -21.33
N LEU A 134 -16.13 13.51 -22.54
CA LEU A 134 -15.47 13.08 -23.77
C LEU A 134 -14.26 13.97 -24.08
N LEU A 135 -13.07 13.36 -24.07
CA LEU A 135 -11.81 13.97 -24.51
C LEU A 135 -11.64 13.85 -26.03
N LYS A 136 -11.91 12.67 -26.59
CA LYS A 136 -11.77 12.38 -28.02
C LYS A 136 -12.63 11.17 -28.43
N LYS A 137 -13.18 11.22 -29.65
CA LYS A 137 -13.78 10.07 -30.37
C LYS A 137 -12.84 9.67 -31.50
N GLU A 138 -12.46 8.40 -31.57
CA GLU A 138 -11.48 7.91 -32.55
C GLU A 138 -11.92 6.58 -33.18
N VAL A 139 -11.76 6.47 -34.49
CA VAL A 139 -11.96 5.20 -35.21
C VAL A 139 -10.67 4.40 -35.09
N VAL A 140 -10.73 3.30 -34.35
CA VAL A 140 -9.58 2.41 -34.10
C VAL A 140 -9.38 1.42 -35.24
N SER A 141 -10.47 0.93 -35.85
CA SER A 141 -10.41 -0.02 -36.96
C SER A 141 -11.60 0.12 -37.90
N VAL A 142 -11.39 -0.24 -39.18
CA VAL A 142 -12.41 -0.30 -40.24
C VAL A 142 -12.23 -1.59 -41.05
N GLY A 143 -13.26 -2.43 -41.17
CA GLY A 143 -13.23 -3.72 -41.85
C GLY A 143 -13.42 -4.90 -40.89
N LEU A 144 -13.26 -6.13 -41.39
CA LEU A 144 -13.44 -7.35 -40.59
C LEU A 144 -12.52 -7.34 -39.36
N LEU A 145 -13.11 -7.46 -38.16
CA LEU A 145 -12.34 -7.65 -36.92
C LEU A 145 -11.72 -9.04 -36.87
N ASP A 146 -10.50 -9.14 -37.41
CA ASP A 146 -9.66 -10.33 -37.28
C ASP A 146 -8.69 -10.20 -36.10
N LYS A 147 -8.42 -11.33 -35.41
CA LYS A 147 -7.62 -11.38 -34.16
C LYS A 147 -6.20 -10.84 -34.30
N ALA A 148 -5.69 -10.78 -35.53
CA ALA A 148 -4.32 -10.34 -35.82
C ALA A 148 -4.17 -8.81 -35.95
N LEU A 149 -5.26 -8.07 -36.15
CA LEU A 149 -5.19 -6.64 -36.57
C LEU A 149 -5.52 -5.64 -35.46
N LEU A 150 -6.29 -6.02 -34.43
CA LEU A 150 -6.63 -5.11 -33.33
C LEU A 150 -5.72 -5.36 -32.11
N HIS A 151 -4.71 -4.52 -31.95
CA HIS A 151 -3.80 -4.59 -30.81
C HIS A 151 -4.23 -3.61 -29.70
N PRO A 152 -4.28 -4.02 -28.41
CA PRO A 152 -4.70 -3.13 -27.31
C PRO A 152 -3.94 -1.79 -27.24
N ARG A 153 -2.66 -1.79 -27.61
CA ARG A 153 -1.84 -0.57 -27.79
C ARG A 153 -2.55 0.52 -28.61
N GLU A 154 -3.30 0.18 -29.65
CA GLU A 154 -3.97 1.17 -30.53
C GLU A 154 -5.10 1.90 -29.79
N ILE A 155 -5.61 1.32 -28.70
CA ILE A 155 -6.62 1.92 -27.81
C ILE A 155 -5.91 2.64 -26.66
N PHE A 156 -4.96 1.99 -25.98
CA PHE A 156 -4.39 2.53 -24.75
C PHE A 156 -3.25 3.51 -24.95
N TYR A 157 -2.56 3.52 -26.10
CA TYR A 157 -1.56 4.55 -26.41
C TYR A 157 -2.21 5.94 -26.52
N PRO A 158 -3.27 6.16 -27.34
CA PRO A 158 -3.98 7.44 -27.34
C PRO A 158 -4.64 7.76 -26.00
N ALA A 159 -5.17 6.75 -25.29
CA ALA A 159 -5.74 6.96 -23.96
C ALA A 159 -4.71 7.55 -22.97
N THR A 160 -3.47 7.06 -23.04
CA THR A 160 -2.36 7.56 -22.22
C THR A 160 -1.95 8.97 -22.63
N GLU A 161 -1.82 9.26 -23.93
CA GLU A 161 -1.49 10.60 -24.42
C GLU A 161 -2.54 11.66 -24.02
N LEU A 162 -3.82 11.26 -24.00
CA LEU A 162 -4.93 12.13 -23.63
C LEU A 162 -5.13 12.26 -22.11
N ASN A 163 -4.36 11.54 -21.29
CA ASN A 163 -4.60 11.38 -19.85
C ASN A 163 -6.05 10.93 -19.56
N ALA A 164 -6.57 10.01 -20.36
CA ALA A 164 -7.90 9.47 -20.19
C ALA A 164 -7.98 8.69 -18.86
N ALA A 165 -9.04 8.94 -18.10
CA ALA A 165 -9.35 8.19 -16.88
C ALA A 165 -10.04 6.86 -17.20
N SER A 166 -10.67 6.75 -18.36
CA SER A 166 -11.42 5.57 -18.79
C SER A 166 -11.72 5.62 -20.29
N VAL A 167 -12.18 4.49 -20.85
CA VAL A 167 -12.58 4.38 -22.26
C VAL A 167 -13.93 3.68 -22.42
N ILE A 168 -14.65 4.02 -23.50
CA ILE A 168 -15.82 3.27 -23.99
C ILE A 168 -15.57 2.85 -25.42
N LEU A 169 -15.89 1.61 -25.75
CA LEU A 169 -15.73 1.07 -27.09
C LEU A 169 -17.09 0.85 -27.76
N VAL A 170 -17.17 1.14 -29.05
CA VAL A 170 -18.39 0.98 -29.85
C VAL A 170 -18.06 0.24 -31.14
N HIS A 171 -18.80 -0.83 -31.40
CA HIS A 171 -18.64 -1.66 -32.59
C HIS A 171 -19.94 -1.72 -33.39
N ASN A 172 -19.92 -1.44 -34.70
CA ASN A 172 -21.12 -1.58 -35.53
C ASN A 172 -21.17 -2.90 -36.29
N HIS A 173 -22.34 -3.54 -36.32
CA HIS A 173 -22.66 -4.72 -37.11
C HIS A 173 -23.51 -4.34 -38.33
N PRO A 174 -22.95 -4.34 -39.56
CA PRO A 174 -23.70 -4.07 -40.78
C PRO A 174 -24.78 -5.13 -41.10
N SER A 175 -24.71 -6.31 -40.47
CA SER A 175 -25.65 -7.43 -40.64
C SER A 175 -27.04 -7.17 -40.07
N GLY A 176 -27.19 -6.13 -39.24
CA GLY A 176 -28.47 -5.76 -38.60
C GLY A 176 -28.72 -6.41 -37.24
N ASP A 177 -27.93 -7.41 -36.84
CA ASP A 177 -28.00 -8.05 -35.53
C ASP A 177 -27.00 -7.41 -34.57
N SER A 178 -27.47 -6.92 -33.42
CA SER A 178 -26.63 -6.34 -32.36
C SER A 178 -26.16 -7.37 -31.33
N SER A 179 -26.47 -8.66 -31.54
CA SER A 179 -26.02 -9.74 -30.66
C SER A 179 -24.50 -9.91 -30.77
N PRO A 180 -23.80 -10.09 -29.64
CA PRO A 180 -22.35 -10.22 -29.65
C PRO A 180 -21.92 -11.55 -30.26
N SER A 181 -20.97 -11.50 -31.20
CA SER A 181 -20.32 -12.71 -31.69
C SER A 181 -19.36 -13.30 -30.66
N GLU A 182 -18.94 -14.55 -30.84
CA GLU A 182 -17.84 -15.11 -30.03
C GLU A 182 -16.55 -14.28 -30.14
N LYS A 183 -16.32 -13.65 -31.31
CA LYS A 183 -15.17 -12.78 -31.52
C LYS A 183 -15.27 -11.50 -30.69
N ASP A 184 -16.44 -10.89 -30.63
CA ASP A 184 -16.69 -9.69 -29.83
C ASP A 184 -16.43 -9.95 -28.35
N ASN A 185 -16.91 -11.09 -27.84
CA ASN A 185 -16.66 -11.52 -26.46
C ASN A 185 -15.16 -11.69 -26.17
N GLN A 186 -14.40 -12.32 -27.08
CA GLN A 186 -12.97 -12.51 -26.88
C GLN A 186 -12.16 -11.21 -27.01
N ILE A 187 -12.61 -10.29 -27.87
CA ILE A 187 -11.97 -8.99 -28.05
C ILE A 187 -12.15 -8.14 -26.80
N ILE A 188 -13.39 -8.03 -26.29
CA ILE A 188 -13.63 -7.23 -25.10
C ILE A 188 -12.91 -7.77 -23.87
N GLU A 189 -12.87 -9.10 -23.67
CA GLU A 189 -12.11 -9.71 -22.57
C GLU A 189 -10.64 -9.29 -22.57
N LYS A 190 -9.97 -9.36 -23.73
CA LYS A 190 -8.56 -8.95 -23.85
C LYS A 190 -8.35 -7.46 -23.64
N ILE A 191 -9.27 -6.63 -24.10
CA ILE A 191 -9.16 -5.17 -23.96
C ILE A 191 -9.41 -4.75 -22.51
N VAL A 192 -10.36 -5.38 -21.82
CA VAL A 192 -10.62 -5.15 -20.40
C VAL A 192 -9.37 -5.51 -19.57
N GLN A 193 -8.78 -6.69 -19.79
CA GLN A 193 -7.52 -7.08 -19.13
C GLN A 193 -6.39 -6.08 -19.39
N ALA A 194 -6.25 -5.60 -20.62
CA ALA A 194 -5.26 -4.57 -20.94
C ALA A 194 -5.56 -3.23 -20.26
N GLY A 195 -6.83 -2.83 -20.16
CA GLY A 195 -7.27 -1.62 -19.47
C GLY A 195 -7.02 -1.68 -17.98
N GLU A 196 -7.25 -2.83 -17.36
CA GLU A 196 -6.84 -3.10 -15.99
C GLU A 196 -5.33 -2.88 -15.85
N ILE A 197 -4.50 -3.51 -16.71
CA ILE A 197 -3.02 -3.42 -16.68
C ILE A 197 -2.54 -1.98 -16.79
N MET A 198 -3.16 -1.21 -17.66
CA MET A 198 -2.81 0.18 -17.92
C MET A 198 -3.37 1.14 -16.87
N GLY A 199 -4.25 0.68 -15.96
CA GLY A 199 -4.96 1.54 -15.01
C GLY A 199 -5.99 2.46 -15.67
N ILE A 200 -6.50 2.10 -16.85
CA ILE A 200 -7.50 2.83 -17.63
C ILE A 200 -8.69 1.88 -17.89
N PRO A 201 -9.71 1.86 -17.02
CA PRO A 201 -10.83 0.93 -17.14
C PRO A 201 -11.66 1.15 -18.41
N VAL A 202 -12.19 0.04 -18.94
CA VAL A 202 -13.18 0.03 -20.03
C VAL A 202 -14.57 0.06 -19.39
N ILE A 203 -15.28 1.17 -19.52
CA ILE A 203 -16.59 1.38 -18.87
C ILE A 203 -17.66 0.52 -19.54
N ASP A 204 -17.71 0.54 -20.88
CA ASP A 204 -18.69 -0.19 -21.65
C ASP A 204 -18.13 -0.59 -23.02
N PHE A 205 -18.72 -1.64 -23.58
CA PHE A 205 -18.57 -2.04 -24.96
C PHE A 205 -19.95 -2.17 -25.58
N ILE A 206 -20.23 -1.34 -26.57
CA ILE A 206 -21.56 -1.26 -27.17
C ILE A 206 -21.50 -1.76 -28.62
N ILE A 207 -22.27 -2.80 -28.90
CA ILE A 207 -22.52 -3.26 -30.26
C ILE A 207 -23.77 -2.57 -30.77
N ILE A 208 -23.67 -1.92 -31.92
CA ILE A 208 -24.79 -1.20 -32.55
C ILE A 208 -25.14 -1.81 -33.90
N SER A 209 -26.43 -1.96 -34.17
CA SER A 209 -26.98 -2.30 -35.47
C SER A 209 -27.96 -1.21 -35.93
N GLN A 210 -28.58 -1.38 -37.10
CA GLN A 210 -29.51 -0.38 -37.64
C GLN A 210 -30.61 -0.02 -36.63
N ASN A 211 -31.25 -1.03 -36.02
CA ASN A 211 -32.42 -0.84 -35.18
C ASN A 211 -32.19 -1.18 -33.70
N ASN A 212 -31.06 -1.77 -33.33
CA ASN A 212 -30.84 -2.23 -31.96
C ASN A 212 -29.40 -1.99 -31.49
N HIS A 213 -29.17 -2.17 -30.19
CA HIS A 213 -27.85 -2.13 -29.59
C HIS A 213 -27.76 -3.14 -28.44
N CYS A 214 -26.54 -3.58 -28.14
CA CYS A 214 -26.23 -4.40 -26.97
C CYS A 214 -25.09 -3.74 -26.21
N SER A 215 -25.29 -3.48 -24.92
CA SER A 215 -24.28 -2.93 -24.01
C SER A 215 -23.73 -4.06 -23.15
N PHE A 216 -22.43 -4.05 -22.93
CA PHE A 216 -21.73 -4.99 -22.05
C PHE A 216 -21.61 -4.46 -20.61
N TYR A 217 -22.12 -3.25 -20.32
CA TYR A 217 -21.96 -2.56 -19.05
C TYR A 217 -22.29 -3.44 -17.84
N GLU A 218 -23.44 -4.12 -17.84
CA GLU A 218 -23.85 -5.00 -16.74
C GLU A 218 -22.92 -6.20 -16.59
N LYS A 219 -22.45 -6.77 -17.71
CA LYS A 219 -21.52 -7.91 -17.73
C LYS A 219 -20.13 -7.51 -17.21
N LEU A 220 -19.72 -6.26 -17.43
CA LEU A 220 -18.43 -5.73 -17.01
C LEU A 220 -18.44 -5.30 -15.53
N ASN A 221 -19.55 -4.80 -14.99
CA ASN A 221 -19.65 -4.24 -13.64
C ASN A 221 -20.32 -5.17 -12.62
N ASN A 222 -19.78 -6.38 -12.41
CA ASN A 222 -20.32 -7.45 -11.51
C ASN A 222 -20.59 -7.10 -10.02
N ARG A 223 -20.69 -5.83 -9.62
CA ARG A 223 -21.17 -5.36 -8.31
C ARG A 223 -21.99 -4.06 -8.46
N LYS A 224 -23.26 -4.13 -8.03
CA LYS A 224 -24.29 -3.08 -7.94
C LYS A 224 -24.99 -2.70 -9.25
N ALA A 225 -26.31 -2.84 -9.24
CA ALA A 225 -27.22 -2.21 -10.19
C ALA A 225 -27.22 -0.69 -9.97
N SER A 226 -26.22 0.02 -10.51
CA SER A 226 -26.30 1.46 -10.73
C SER A 226 -26.62 1.73 -12.19
N ILE A 227 -27.56 2.65 -12.42
CA ILE A 227 -28.04 3.02 -13.77
C ILE A 227 -27.05 3.98 -14.46
N ASP A 228 -26.15 4.59 -13.69
CA ASP A 228 -25.16 5.56 -14.16
C ASP A 228 -23.78 4.90 -14.34
N TYR A 229 -23.06 5.30 -15.38
CA TYR A 229 -21.64 4.99 -15.59
C TYR A 229 -20.81 5.60 -14.46
N VAL A 230 -20.33 4.75 -13.55
CA VAL A 230 -19.42 5.16 -12.47
C VAL A 230 -18.01 4.76 -12.85
N ALA A 231 -17.11 5.72 -13.00
CA ALA A 231 -15.69 5.46 -13.13
C ALA A 231 -15.09 5.16 -11.73
N ASP A 232 -15.42 3.99 -11.17
CA ASP A 232 -14.74 3.48 -9.98
C ASP A 232 -13.37 2.93 -10.41
N GLY A 233 -12.44 3.85 -10.67
CA GLY A 233 -11.06 3.51 -10.94
C GLY A 233 -10.45 2.88 -9.69
N ILE A 234 -10.35 1.55 -9.67
CA ILE A 234 -9.43 0.87 -8.77
C ILE A 234 -8.02 1.22 -9.28
N GLN A 235 -7.40 2.26 -8.72
CA GLN A 235 -5.95 2.45 -8.87
C GLN A 235 -5.23 1.35 -8.10
N GLY A 236 -5.20 0.16 -8.69
CA GLY A 236 -4.29 -0.89 -8.30
C GLY A 236 -2.87 -0.37 -8.51
N THR A 237 -2.02 -0.50 -7.50
CA THR A 237 -0.57 -0.34 -7.74
C THR A 237 -0.14 -1.37 -8.78
N LEU A 238 0.93 -1.10 -9.55
CA LEU A 238 1.54 -2.07 -10.48
C LEU A 238 1.80 -3.45 -9.83
N PHE A 239 1.90 -3.51 -8.49
CA PHE A 239 2.04 -4.71 -7.70
C PHE A 239 0.76 -5.54 -7.53
N ALA A 240 -0.42 -4.92 -7.57
CA ALA A 240 -1.71 -5.61 -7.52
C ALA A 240 -1.99 -6.43 -8.79
N MET A 241 -1.36 -6.05 -9.92
CA MET A 241 -1.57 -6.65 -11.24
C MET A 241 -0.62 -7.80 -11.56
N LEU A 242 0.34 -8.07 -10.67
CA LEU A 242 1.33 -9.13 -10.82
C LEU A 242 0.85 -10.46 -10.24
N GLU A 243 -0.41 -10.54 -9.82
CA GLU A 243 -1.08 -11.75 -9.36
C GLU A 243 -2.00 -12.27 -10.49
N ILE A 244 -1.49 -13.25 -11.26
CA ILE A 244 -2.15 -14.14 -12.27
C ILE A 244 -2.08 -13.57 -13.72
N GLU A 245 -1.52 -14.21 -14.77
CA GLU A 245 -1.38 -15.63 -15.19
C GLU A 245 0.07 -16.03 -15.57
N ARG A 246 0.38 -17.33 -15.43
CA ARG A 246 1.63 -17.95 -15.89
C ARG A 246 1.40 -18.57 -17.29
N PRO A 247 2.33 -18.42 -18.26
CA PRO A 247 2.24 -19.15 -19.52
C PRO A 247 2.41 -20.67 -19.29
N SER A 248 1.60 -21.44 -20.00
CA SER A 248 1.58 -22.91 -20.00
C SER A 248 2.84 -23.49 -20.63
N TYR A 249 3.58 -24.26 -19.84
CA TYR A 249 4.44 -25.33 -20.35
C TYR A 249 3.94 -26.64 -19.77
N GLU A 250 3.82 -27.66 -20.64
CA GLU A 250 3.50 -29.02 -20.26
C GLU A 250 4.52 -29.52 -19.24
N ILE A 251 4.05 -29.74 -18.01
CA ILE A 251 4.76 -30.48 -16.98
C ILE A 251 3.74 -31.45 -16.40
N THR A 252 4.06 -32.73 -16.49
CA THR A 252 3.41 -33.85 -15.81
C THR A 252 3.57 -33.69 -14.29
N ALA A 253 2.79 -32.79 -13.72
CA ALA A 253 2.57 -32.69 -12.29
C ALA A 253 1.06 -32.72 -12.09
N GLU A 254 0.57 -33.73 -11.36
CA GLU A 254 -0.82 -33.77 -10.93
C GLU A 254 -1.15 -32.44 -10.24
N LYS A 255 -1.99 -31.64 -10.89
CA LYS A 255 -2.64 -30.48 -10.29
C LYS A 255 -3.58 -31.01 -9.22
N ILE A 256 -3.10 -31.08 -7.98
CA ILE A 256 -3.97 -31.20 -6.82
C ILE A 256 -4.63 -29.84 -6.65
N GLN A 257 -5.84 -29.72 -7.18
CA GLN A 257 -6.71 -28.57 -6.94
C GLN A 257 -7.52 -28.86 -5.66
N GLU A 258 -6.86 -28.74 -4.52
CA GLU A 258 -7.53 -28.78 -3.22
C GLU A 258 -7.50 -27.38 -2.61
N ASN A 259 -8.64 -26.68 -2.71
CA ASN A 259 -8.92 -25.44 -2.00
C ASN A 259 -9.13 -25.75 -0.51
N TYR A 260 -8.05 -25.88 0.26
CA TYR A 260 -8.12 -26.08 1.71
C TYR A 260 -7.22 -25.10 2.48
N PHE A 261 -7.43 -23.78 2.37
CA PHE A 261 -6.82 -22.88 3.34
C PHE A 261 -7.72 -21.70 3.74
N TYR A 262 -7.91 -21.56 5.05
CA TYR A 262 -8.48 -20.39 5.68
C TYR A 262 -7.44 -19.26 5.66
N ILE A 263 -7.69 -18.23 4.86
CA ILE A 263 -7.07 -16.92 5.08
C ILE A 263 -7.84 -16.29 6.25
N PRO A 264 -7.18 -15.87 7.35
CA PRO A 264 -7.85 -15.14 8.42
C PRO A 264 -8.70 -14.01 7.84
N GLN A 265 -10.02 -14.08 8.04
CA GLN A 265 -10.93 -13.07 7.51
C GLN A 265 -10.47 -11.71 8.02
N VAL A 266 -10.23 -10.76 7.12
CA VAL A 266 -9.84 -9.39 7.47
C VAL A 266 -10.99 -8.77 8.25
N LYS A 267 -10.85 -8.67 9.58
CA LYS A 267 -11.80 -7.91 10.39
C LYS A 267 -11.42 -6.44 10.27
N GLU A 268 -12.32 -5.65 9.71
CA GLU A 268 -12.18 -4.20 9.75
C GLU A 268 -11.96 -3.76 11.21
N ASN A 269 -10.96 -2.89 11.42
CA ASN A 269 -10.56 -2.30 12.71
C ASN A 269 -9.74 -3.16 13.69
N HIS A 270 -9.34 -4.39 13.37
CA HIS A 270 -8.42 -5.16 14.23
C HIS A 270 -7.06 -5.38 13.57
N ILE A 271 -6.03 -5.53 14.39
CA ILE A 271 -4.68 -5.89 13.97
C ILE A 271 -4.60 -7.42 13.86
N GLN A 272 -4.14 -7.90 12.72
CA GLN A 272 -3.91 -9.32 12.47
C GLN A 272 -2.42 -9.65 12.50
N LEU A 273 -2.13 -10.91 12.79
CA LEU A 273 -0.77 -11.40 12.98
C LEU A 273 0.15 -11.05 11.80
N HIS A 274 -0.36 -11.18 10.57
CA HIS A 274 0.39 -10.94 9.33
C HIS A 274 0.65 -9.45 9.03
N ASN A 275 0.02 -8.50 9.73
CA ASN A 275 0.23 -7.07 9.50
C ASN A 275 1.61 -6.56 9.93
N ARG A 276 2.41 -7.37 10.65
CA ARG A 276 3.74 -6.99 11.11
C ARG A 276 4.74 -6.97 9.95
N ARG A 277 5.52 -5.89 9.84
CA ARG A 277 6.64 -5.79 8.91
C ARG A 277 7.83 -6.56 9.48
N TYR A 278 7.96 -7.81 9.07
CA TYR A 278 9.00 -8.72 9.55
C TYR A 278 9.72 -9.39 8.37
N ILE A 279 11.06 -9.37 8.40
CA ILE A 279 11.87 -10.01 7.36
C ILE A 279 11.70 -11.53 7.46
N GLY A 280 11.44 -12.16 6.31
CA GLY A 280 11.23 -13.60 6.24
C GLY A 280 9.81 -14.05 6.59
N ASN A 281 8.86 -13.13 6.78
CA ASN A 281 7.46 -13.47 7.03
C ASN A 281 6.91 -14.39 5.91
N LYS A 282 6.48 -15.60 6.31
CA LYS A 282 6.04 -16.66 5.41
C LYS A 282 4.58 -16.55 4.96
N HIS A 283 3.87 -15.46 5.27
CA HIS A 283 2.45 -15.30 4.96
C HIS A 283 2.08 -15.66 3.50
N LYS A 284 2.86 -15.20 2.50
CA LYS A 284 2.61 -15.49 1.07
C LYS A 284 2.97 -16.93 0.63
N LEU A 285 3.65 -17.68 1.49
CA LEU A 285 4.13 -19.05 1.22
C LEU A 285 3.34 -20.12 2.00
N ILE A 286 2.48 -19.71 2.94
CA ILE A 286 1.73 -20.61 3.83
C ILE A 286 0.99 -21.71 3.07
N GLU A 287 0.22 -21.36 2.04
CA GLU A 287 -0.57 -22.35 1.28
C GLU A 287 0.32 -23.41 0.64
N TRP A 288 1.51 -23.02 0.17
CA TRP A 288 2.45 -23.95 -0.44
C TRP A 288 3.18 -24.80 0.60
N ILE A 289 3.55 -24.21 1.74
CA ILE A 289 4.18 -24.93 2.84
C ILE A 289 3.23 -26.00 3.38
N PHE A 290 1.99 -25.64 3.70
CA PHE A 290 1.04 -26.57 4.30
C PHE A 290 0.47 -27.58 3.30
N SER A 291 0.36 -27.27 2.00
CA SER A 291 -0.01 -28.30 1.02
C SER A 291 1.03 -29.42 0.94
N ILE A 292 2.31 -29.09 1.11
CA ILE A 292 3.38 -30.10 1.18
C ILE A 292 3.36 -30.83 2.54
N ILE A 293 3.22 -30.11 3.66
CA ILE A 293 3.18 -30.72 4.99
C ILE A 293 2.01 -31.72 5.07
N ASN A 294 0.80 -31.34 4.64
CA ASN A 294 -0.38 -32.20 4.68
C ASN A 294 -0.24 -33.44 3.78
N LYS A 295 0.54 -33.33 2.69
CA LYS A 295 0.79 -34.45 1.76
C LYS A 295 1.88 -35.39 2.26
N GLU A 296 2.94 -34.86 2.86
CA GLU A 296 4.19 -35.60 3.10
C GLU A 296 4.39 -35.98 4.58
N CYS A 297 3.70 -35.31 5.50
CA CYS A 297 3.83 -35.49 6.94
C CYS A 297 2.54 -36.03 7.55
N SER A 298 2.65 -36.68 8.69
CA SER A 298 1.50 -37.10 9.51
C SER A 298 1.84 -37.02 10.99
N GLY A 299 0.81 -36.83 11.82
CA GLY A 299 0.92 -36.71 13.26
C GLY A 299 0.05 -35.59 13.81
N ASP A 300 0.03 -35.47 15.14
CA ASP A 300 -0.92 -34.62 15.86
C ASP A 300 -0.24 -33.39 16.49
N SER A 301 1.10 -33.38 16.51
CA SER A 301 1.91 -32.32 17.10
C SER A 301 2.83 -31.61 16.10
N PHE A 302 2.88 -30.28 16.20
CA PHE A 302 3.66 -29.40 15.35
C PHE A 302 4.50 -28.43 16.17
N ALA A 303 5.78 -28.26 15.84
CA ALA A 303 6.68 -27.32 16.48
C ALA A 303 7.28 -26.34 15.48
N ASP A 304 6.96 -25.06 15.65
CA ASP A 304 7.57 -23.93 14.94
C ASP A 304 8.69 -23.33 15.80
N ILE A 305 9.92 -23.80 15.57
CA ILE A 305 11.04 -23.50 16.48
C ILE A 305 11.81 -22.21 16.14
N PHE A 306 11.43 -21.56 15.02
CA PHE A 306 11.87 -20.25 14.57
C PHE A 306 10.65 -19.42 14.14
N ALA A 307 9.68 -19.26 15.03
CA ALA A 307 8.33 -18.85 14.66
C ALA A 307 8.25 -17.43 14.06
N GLY A 308 9.19 -16.53 14.35
CA GLY A 308 9.21 -15.17 13.78
C GLY A 308 7.90 -14.42 14.04
N THR A 309 7.08 -14.22 13.00
CA THR A 309 5.74 -13.61 13.16
C THR A 309 4.67 -14.54 13.74
N GLY A 310 4.91 -15.85 13.77
CA GLY A 310 3.96 -16.88 14.21
C GLY A 310 2.90 -17.24 13.17
N VAL A 311 3.01 -16.76 11.92
CA VAL A 311 1.99 -17.01 10.89
C VAL A 311 1.92 -18.47 10.44
N VAL A 312 3.05 -19.19 10.46
CA VAL A 312 3.07 -20.64 10.17
C VAL A 312 2.36 -21.37 11.30
N SER A 313 2.70 -21.03 12.55
CA SER A 313 2.03 -21.56 13.73
C SER A 313 0.52 -21.29 13.77
N ALA A 314 0.07 -20.10 13.35
CA ALA A 314 -1.36 -19.77 13.26
C ALA A 314 -2.13 -20.77 12.38
N VAL A 315 -1.56 -21.16 11.25
CA VAL A 315 -2.15 -22.18 10.38
C VAL A 315 -1.98 -23.57 10.99
N ALA A 316 -0.84 -23.87 11.60
CA ALA A 316 -0.62 -25.16 12.28
C ALA A 316 -1.70 -25.45 13.33
N THR A 317 -2.18 -24.45 14.07
CA THR A 317 -3.25 -24.62 15.09
C THR A 317 -4.60 -25.08 14.53
N LYS A 318 -4.77 -25.08 13.20
CA LYS A 318 -5.97 -25.61 12.52
C LYS A 318 -5.79 -27.04 12.01
N HIS A 319 -4.55 -27.52 11.91
CA HIS A 319 -4.21 -28.83 11.33
C HIS A 319 -3.64 -29.81 12.35
N PHE A 320 -3.14 -29.32 13.49
CA PHE A 320 -2.51 -30.11 14.53
C PHE A 320 -3.16 -29.82 15.88
N GLU A 321 -3.31 -30.86 16.70
CA GLU A 321 -3.89 -30.75 18.04
C GLU A 321 -2.99 -29.96 18.98
N LYS A 322 -1.68 -30.23 18.90
CA LYS A 322 -0.66 -29.63 19.78
C LYS A 322 0.31 -28.79 18.98
N VAL A 323 0.38 -27.49 19.27
CA VAL A 323 1.31 -26.58 18.60
C VAL A 323 2.31 -25.99 19.58
N LEU A 324 3.58 -26.07 19.25
CA LEU A 324 4.67 -25.43 19.95
C LEU A 324 5.21 -24.27 19.12
N LEU A 325 5.46 -23.13 19.75
CA LEU A 325 6.08 -21.96 19.13
C LEU A 325 7.30 -21.56 19.95
N ASN A 326 8.39 -21.22 19.27
CA ASN A 326 9.57 -20.67 19.91
C ASN A 326 10.16 -19.52 19.10
N ASP A 327 10.57 -18.49 19.83
CA ASP A 327 11.51 -17.49 19.34
C ASP A 327 12.20 -16.85 20.54
N PHE A 328 13.51 -16.69 20.48
CA PHE A 328 14.29 -16.05 21.54
C PHE A 328 14.12 -14.52 21.65
N LEU A 329 13.55 -13.86 20.63
CA LEU A 329 13.26 -12.42 20.66
C LEU A 329 12.04 -12.14 21.53
N HIS A 330 12.17 -11.18 22.45
CA HIS A 330 11.09 -10.87 23.39
C HIS A 330 9.88 -10.24 22.69
N SER A 331 10.11 -9.45 21.63
CA SER A 331 9.03 -8.88 20.83
C SER A 331 8.19 -9.96 20.16
N ASN A 332 8.81 -11.05 19.72
CA ASN A 332 8.10 -12.19 19.10
C ASN A 332 7.33 -12.96 20.19
N TYR A 333 7.98 -13.26 21.32
CA TYR A 333 7.34 -13.88 22.47
C TYR A 333 6.11 -13.09 22.96
N ALA A 334 6.22 -11.78 23.09
CA ALA A 334 5.11 -10.91 23.50
C ALA A 334 3.91 -11.02 22.55
N ILE A 335 4.17 -11.07 21.24
CA ILE A 335 3.14 -11.30 20.22
C ILE A 335 2.52 -12.68 20.41
N TYR A 336 3.31 -13.71 20.68
CA TYR A 336 2.78 -15.06 20.87
C TYR A 336 1.86 -15.14 22.08
N ARG A 337 2.27 -14.57 23.21
CA ARG A 337 1.42 -14.51 24.43
C ARG A 337 0.13 -13.73 24.19
N ALA A 338 0.15 -12.69 23.36
CA ALA A 338 -1.01 -11.89 23.04
C ALA A 338 -2.02 -12.64 22.14
N PHE A 339 -1.56 -13.14 21.00
CA PHE A 339 -2.43 -13.78 20.00
C PHE A 339 -2.84 -15.18 20.43
N PHE A 340 -1.92 -15.99 20.95
CA PHE A 340 -2.14 -17.42 21.20
C PHE A 340 -2.31 -17.77 22.68
N GLY A 341 -1.97 -16.86 23.61
CA GLY A 341 -2.00 -17.17 25.04
C GLY A 341 -3.37 -17.65 25.52
N LYS A 342 -3.41 -18.53 26.53
CA LYS A 342 -4.66 -19.11 27.06
C LYS A 342 -5.23 -18.38 28.27
N ALA A 343 -4.49 -17.44 28.88
CA ALA A 343 -4.99 -16.76 30.07
C ALA A 343 -6.27 -15.97 29.75
N ALA A 344 -7.19 -15.91 30.71
CA ALA A 344 -8.42 -15.14 30.57
C ALA A 344 -8.11 -13.65 30.34
N TRP A 345 -8.94 -12.98 29.54
CA TRP A 345 -8.84 -11.56 29.25
C TRP A 345 -10.23 -10.98 29.02
N ASP A 346 -10.40 -9.71 29.35
CA ASP A 346 -11.66 -8.99 29.14
C ASP A 346 -11.55 -8.06 27.92
N LYS A 347 -12.35 -8.35 26.88
CA LYS A 347 -12.38 -7.55 25.66
C LYS A 347 -12.85 -6.12 25.91
N THR A 348 -13.91 -5.93 26.68
CA THR A 348 -14.48 -4.60 26.96
C THR A 348 -13.48 -3.75 27.73
N LYS A 349 -12.75 -4.34 28.67
CA LYS A 349 -11.66 -3.69 29.39
C LYS A 349 -10.54 -3.24 28.47
N ILE A 350 -10.05 -4.11 27.58
CA ILE A 350 -9.01 -3.77 26.60
C ILE A 350 -9.48 -2.66 25.66
N ASP A 351 -10.68 -2.76 25.10
CA ASP A 351 -11.24 -1.77 24.19
C ASP A 351 -11.38 -0.40 24.89
N SER A 352 -11.78 -0.40 26.17
CA SER A 352 -11.85 0.83 26.98
C SER A 352 -10.47 1.46 27.20
N ILE A 353 -9.45 0.66 27.54
CA ILE A 353 -8.08 1.13 27.74
C ILE A 353 -7.52 1.72 26.43
N ILE A 354 -7.67 1.02 25.31
CA ILE A 354 -7.20 1.48 24.00
C ILE A 354 -7.91 2.78 23.58
N LYS A 355 -9.23 2.87 23.83
CA LYS A 355 -9.98 4.10 23.56
C LYS A 355 -9.44 5.28 24.37
N SER A 356 -9.12 5.07 25.65
CA SER A 356 -8.49 6.08 26.49
C SER A 356 -7.12 6.51 25.95
N TYR A 357 -6.29 5.56 25.52
CA TYR A 357 -4.99 5.86 24.91
C TYR A 357 -5.09 6.66 23.60
N ASN A 358 -6.10 6.38 22.77
CA ASN A 358 -6.32 7.11 21.52
C ASN A 358 -6.82 8.55 21.71
N ASN A 359 -7.23 8.95 22.92
CA ASN A 359 -7.62 10.32 23.23
C ASN A 359 -6.46 11.17 23.78
N ILE A 360 -5.26 10.60 23.90
CA ILE A 360 -4.09 11.30 24.43
C ILE A 360 -3.48 12.18 23.34
N SER A 361 -3.23 13.45 23.67
CA SER A 361 -2.39 14.34 22.88
C SER A 361 -0.96 14.31 23.40
N GLY A 362 0.03 14.10 22.54
CA GLY A 362 1.43 14.14 22.96
C GLY A 362 1.97 15.56 23.20
N ASP A 363 1.22 16.61 22.83
CA ASP A 363 1.54 17.98 23.23
C ASP A 363 1.36 18.19 24.74
N ASP A 364 0.46 17.43 25.37
CA ASP A 364 0.20 17.46 26.81
C ASP A 364 1.17 16.57 27.62
N LEU A 365 2.08 15.88 26.94
CA LEU A 365 3.00 14.93 27.55
C LEU A 365 4.44 15.48 27.66
N GLU A 366 5.06 15.21 28.81
CA GLU A 366 6.49 15.41 29.01
C GLU A 366 7.35 14.42 28.20
N GLU A 367 8.61 14.81 27.95
CA GLU A 367 9.57 13.94 27.28
C GLU A 367 9.94 12.73 28.16
N ASN A 368 9.72 11.53 27.64
CA ASN A 368 10.01 10.25 28.29
C ASN A 368 11.20 9.53 27.64
N TYR A 369 11.58 8.36 28.18
CA TYR A 369 12.70 7.58 27.65
C TYR A 369 12.54 7.30 26.13
N PHE A 370 11.33 6.93 25.69
CA PHE A 370 11.11 6.56 24.30
C PHE A 370 11.18 7.76 23.35
N SER A 371 10.59 8.89 23.74
CA SER A 371 10.62 10.12 22.93
C SER A 371 12.01 10.74 22.85
N LYS A 372 12.76 10.78 23.97
CA LYS A 372 14.15 11.27 24.00
C LYS A 372 15.07 10.48 23.08
N ASN A 373 14.87 9.17 23.03
CA ASN A 373 15.73 8.28 22.25
C ASN A 373 15.27 8.18 20.79
N PHE A 374 14.02 7.82 20.53
CA PHE A 374 13.53 7.44 19.20
C PHE A 374 12.69 8.53 18.50
N GLY A 375 12.26 9.57 19.22
CA GLY A 375 11.52 10.70 18.68
C GLY A 375 12.36 11.62 17.77
N GLY A 376 11.75 12.11 16.71
CA GLY A 376 12.44 12.84 15.63
C GLY A 376 13.36 11.96 14.77
N LYS A 377 13.33 10.63 14.95
CA LYS A 377 14.20 9.66 14.25
C LYS A 377 13.35 8.55 13.63
N PHE A 378 13.05 7.50 14.40
CA PHE A 378 12.17 6.42 13.96
C PHE A 378 10.70 6.83 14.00
N PHE A 379 10.35 7.77 14.87
CA PHE A 379 8.98 8.27 15.07
C PHE A 379 8.99 9.79 15.14
N SER A 380 7.85 10.43 14.85
CA SER A 380 7.67 11.85 15.17
C SER A 380 7.83 12.06 16.69
N LYS A 381 8.13 13.29 17.11
CA LYS A 381 8.27 13.59 18.54
C LYS A 381 6.98 13.31 19.31
N ASN A 382 5.85 13.78 18.78
CA ASN A 382 4.52 13.62 19.35
C ASN A 382 4.14 12.14 19.50
N SER A 383 4.19 11.36 18.42
CA SER A 383 3.90 9.91 18.49
C SER A 383 4.84 9.16 19.43
N ALA A 384 6.12 9.54 19.49
CA ALA A 384 7.08 8.90 20.41
C ALA A 384 6.76 9.18 21.89
N LYS A 385 6.28 10.39 22.22
CA LYS A 385 5.80 10.71 23.57
C LYS A 385 4.60 9.82 23.94
N ILE A 386 3.62 9.72 23.04
CA ILE A 386 2.43 8.88 23.25
C ILE A 386 2.82 7.41 23.45
N ILE A 387 3.68 6.85 22.59
CA ILE A 387 4.17 5.46 22.73
C ILE A 387 4.81 5.26 24.11
N GLY A 388 5.67 6.19 24.52
CA GLY A 388 6.35 6.05 25.80
C GLY A 388 5.44 6.20 27.00
N PHE A 389 4.46 7.09 26.94
CA PHE A 389 3.44 7.22 27.98
C PHE A 389 2.60 5.96 28.11
N ILE A 390 2.06 5.44 26.99
CA ILE A 390 1.23 4.23 26.99
C ILE A 390 2.01 3.07 27.58
N ARG A 391 3.27 2.92 27.18
CA ARG A 391 4.07 1.80 27.64
C ARG A 391 4.45 1.89 29.12
N GLU A 392 4.71 3.09 29.64
CA GLU A 392 4.88 3.32 31.08
C GLU A 392 3.59 3.01 31.84
N ASN A 393 2.45 3.47 31.33
CA ASN A 393 1.16 3.24 31.95
C ASN A 393 0.78 1.76 32.00
N ILE A 394 1.15 0.96 30.99
CA ILE A 394 0.98 -0.50 30.98
C ILE A 394 1.82 -1.14 32.10
N GLU A 395 3.06 -0.68 32.35
CA GLU A 395 3.88 -1.18 33.47
C GLU A 395 3.30 -0.82 34.84
N GLU A 396 2.96 0.45 35.02
CA GLU A 396 2.41 0.95 36.29
C GLU A 396 1.11 0.22 36.67
N ASN A 397 0.31 -0.15 35.67
CA ASN A 397 -0.94 -0.88 35.85
C ASN A 397 -0.78 -2.41 35.78
N ARG A 398 0.44 -2.95 35.78
CA ARG A 398 0.67 -4.40 35.60
C ARG A 398 -0.13 -5.27 36.55
N LYS A 399 -0.29 -4.86 37.81
CA LYS A 399 -1.03 -5.60 38.84
C LYS A 399 -2.54 -5.71 38.56
N ASN A 400 -3.08 -4.79 37.75
CA ASN A 400 -4.49 -4.73 37.39
C ASN A 400 -4.79 -5.45 36.06
N LEU A 401 -3.78 -5.99 35.39
CA LEU A 401 -3.90 -6.66 34.09
C LEU A 401 -3.67 -8.17 34.26
N THR A 402 -4.49 -8.99 33.61
CA THR A 402 -4.10 -10.38 33.42
C THR A 402 -2.86 -10.44 32.53
N GLU A 403 -2.17 -11.57 32.56
CA GLU A 403 -0.97 -11.75 31.77
C GLU A 403 -1.24 -11.61 30.26
N ARG A 404 -2.37 -12.14 29.77
CA ARG A 404 -2.78 -11.99 28.38
C ARG A 404 -3.23 -10.56 28.05
N GLU A 405 -3.91 -9.87 28.95
CA GLU A 405 -4.28 -8.45 28.76
C GLU A 405 -3.04 -7.55 28.60
N TYR A 406 -2.03 -7.77 29.45
CA TYR A 406 -0.75 -7.06 29.33
C TYR A 406 -0.11 -7.26 27.96
N TYR A 407 -0.06 -8.52 27.49
CA TYR A 407 0.55 -8.81 26.19
C TYR A 407 -0.32 -8.34 25.03
N ILE A 408 -1.65 -8.35 25.14
CA ILE A 408 -2.56 -7.76 24.16
C ILE A 408 -2.28 -6.26 23.98
N LEU A 409 -2.21 -5.49 25.08
CA LEU A 409 -1.91 -4.06 25.02
C LEU A 409 -0.51 -3.80 24.46
N THR A 410 0.48 -4.59 24.91
CA THR A 410 1.87 -4.49 24.42
C THR A 410 1.97 -4.80 22.93
N ALA A 411 1.29 -5.85 22.45
CA ALA A 411 1.26 -6.22 21.04
C ALA A 411 0.54 -5.17 20.20
N SER A 412 -0.62 -4.68 20.64
CA SER A 412 -1.33 -3.60 19.95
C SER A 412 -0.45 -2.35 19.80
N LEU A 413 0.28 -1.97 20.86
CA LEU A 413 1.20 -0.83 20.81
C LEU A 413 2.39 -1.10 19.87
N LEU A 414 2.95 -2.30 19.91
CA LEU A 414 4.05 -2.72 19.03
C LEU A 414 3.65 -2.65 17.57
N TYR A 415 2.49 -3.17 17.19
CA TYR A 415 2.04 -3.14 15.79
C TYR A 415 1.73 -1.71 15.33
N THR A 416 1.15 -0.87 16.20
CA THR A 416 0.96 0.54 15.90
C THR A 416 2.30 1.25 15.70
N ALA A 417 3.26 1.03 16.60
CA ALA A 417 4.61 1.59 16.48
C ALA A 417 5.28 1.12 15.18
N ASP A 418 5.26 -0.17 14.87
CA ASP A 418 5.78 -0.68 13.60
C ASP A 418 5.10 0.03 12.42
N LYS A 419 3.78 0.13 12.38
CA LYS A 419 3.07 0.78 11.27
C LYS A 419 3.48 2.25 11.02
N ILE A 420 3.68 3.03 12.08
CA ILE A 420 4.01 4.47 11.96
C ILE A 420 5.51 4.75 11.90
N ALA A 421 6.37 3.74 12.09
CA ALA A 421 7.81 3.93 12.08
C ALA A 421 8.33 4.32 10.70
N ASN A 422 9.19 5.33 10.69
CA ASN A 422 9.83 5.95 9.52
C ASN A 422 11.01 5.11 8.99
N THR A 423 10.73 3.86 8.63
CA THR A 423 11.70 2.86 8.16
C THR A 423 11.14 2.06 6.99
N VAL A 424 11.99 1.23 6.38
CA VAL A 424 11.59 0.25 5.35
C VAL A 424 11.05 -1.07 5.94
N GLY A 425 10.66 -1.10 7.22
CA GLY A 425 10.20 -2.33 7.90
C GLY A 425 11.23 -2.99 8.81
N HIS A 426 12.35 -2.31 9.09
CA HIS A 426 13.31 -2.68 10.13
C HIS A 426 14.00 -1.43 10.68
N PHE A 427 14.50 -1.49 11.91
CA PHE A 427 15.03 -0.34 12.65
C PHE A 427 16.55 -0.17 12.49
N ASP A 428 17.16 -0.80 11.48
CA ASP A 428 18.59 -0.62 11.19
C ASP A 428 18.95 0.81 10.74
N ALA A 429 17.98 1.51 10.12
CA ALA A 429 18.09 2.91 9.71
C ALA A 429 16.70 3.56 9.63
N TYR A 430 16.65 4.90 9.65
CA TYR A 430 15.44 5.70 9.48
C TYR A 430 15.65 6.77 8.39
N PHE A 431 14.55 7.22 7.76
CA PHE A 431 14.65 8.27 6.74
C PHE A 431 14.87 9.66 7.36
N LYS A 432 15.66 10.51 6.69
CA LYS A 432 15.88 11.92 7.09
C LYS A 432 14.78 12.88 6.58
N LYS A 433 13.66 12.36 6.08
CA LYS A 433 12.54 13.19 5.58
C LYS A 433 11.65 13.64 6.73
N GLU A 434 10.93 14.74 6.55
CA GLU A 434 9.89 15.18 7.48
C GLU A 434 8.81 14.09 7.63
N PHE A 435 8.28 13.94 8.84
CA PHE A 435 7.25 12.94 9.14
C PHE A 435 5.95 13.33 8.44
N VAL A 436 5.56 12.53 7.45
CA VAL A 436 4.35 12.77 6.65
C VAL A 436 3.07 12.41 7.43
N ASN A 437 3.17 11.57 8.47
CA ASN A 437 2.02 11.12 9.25
C ASN A 437 2.34 11.11 10.75
N ASP A 438 1.74 12.04 11.49
CA ASP A 438 1.84 12.16 12.95
C ASP A 438 0.55 11.70 13.67
N SER A 439 -0.31 10.93 12.99
CA SER A 439 -1.52 10.40 13.60
C SER A 439 -1.23 9.07 14.32
N PHE A 440 -1.00 9.14 15.63
CA PHE A 440 -0.98 7.93 16.46
C PHE A 440 -2.41 7.40 16.60
N PHE A 441 -2.61 6.13 16.24
CA PHE A 441 -3.88 5.44 16.46
C PHE A 441 -3.63 3.95 16.74
N MET A 442 -3.97 3.53 17.96
CA MET A 442 -3.84 2.16 18.44
C MET A 442 -5.11 1.37 18.14
N LYS A 443 -4.93 0.17 17.58
CA LYS A 443 -6.02 -0.77 17.29
C LYS A 443 -5.88 -2.02 18.17
N PRO A 444 -6.99 -2.63 18.62
CA PRO A 444 -6.94 -3.92 19.29
C PRO A 444 -6.42 -5.00 18.32
N ILE A 445 -5.70 -5.99 18.84
CA ILE A 445 -5.41 -7.21 18.08
C ILE A 445 -6.64 -8.10 17.98
N ASP A 446 -6.62 -9.06 17.06
CA ASP A 446 -7.61 -10.15 16.98
C ASP A 446 -6.96 -11.45 17.52
N PRO A 447 -7.16 -11.81 18.80
CA PRO A 447 -6.58 -13.03 19.36
C PRO A 447 -7.09 -14.28 18.64
N ILE A 448 -6.26 -15.31 18.61
CA ILE A 448 -6.54 -16.57 17.94
C ILE A 448 -6.98 -17.60 18.98
N ASP A 449 -8.16 -18.18 18.77
CA ASP A 449 -8.63 -19.31 19.57
C ASP A 449 -7.83 -20.57 19.20
N THR A 450 -7.15 -21.13 20.21
CA THR A 450 -6.30 -22.31 20.07
C THR A 450 -6.63 -23.36 21.12
N GLN A 451 -6.50 -24.64 20.75
CA GLN A 451 -6.79 -25.77 21.64
C GLN A 451 -5.62 -26.06 22.57
N GLU A 452 -4.49 -26.55 22.06
CA GLU A 452 -3.29 -26.86 22.84
C GLU A 452 -2.05 -26.16 22.25
N ILE A 453 -1.56 -25.15 22.98
CA ILE A 453 -0.43 -24.34 22.54
C ILE A 453 0.60 -24.17 23.66
N THR A 454 1.87 -24.34 23.31
CA THR A 454 3.00 -24.10 24.21
C THR A 454 3.94 -23.08 23.58
N ILE A 455 4.32 -22.06 24.36
CA ILE A 455 5.10 -20.92 23.87
C ILE A 455 6.41 -20.86 24.65
N PHE A 456 7.53 -20.90 23.94
CA PHE A 456 8.88 -20.79 24.48
C PHE A 456 9.54 -19.48 24.05
N GLN A 457 10.49 -19.03 24.86
CA GLN A 457 11.41 -17.94 24.54
C GLN A 457 12.85 -18.39 24.82
N GLU A 458 13.35 -19.30 23.99
CA GLU A 458 14.66 -19.93 24.19
C GLU A 458 15.48 -19.98 22.90
N ASP A 459 16.79 -20.11 23.05
CA ASP A 459 17.65 -20.49 21.94
C ASP A 459 17.22 -21.86 21.40
N THR A 460 17.02 -21.93 20.09
CA THR A 460 16.43 -23.10 19.44
C THR A 460 17.27 -24.37 19.58
N ASN A 461 18.61 -24.27 19.60
CA ASN A 461 19.48 -25.45 19.80
C ASN A 461 19.39 -25.98 21.24
N ASN A 462 19.14 -25.12 22.22
CA ASN A 462 18.90 -25.54 23.60
C ASN A 462 17.49 -26.14 23.77
N LEU A 463 16.49 -25.55 23.12
CA LEU A 463 15.11 -26.02 23.17
C LEU A 463 14.96 -27.40 22.50
N ALA A 464 15.66 -27.64 21.39
CA ALA A 464 15.61 -28.90 20.65
C ALA A 464 15.86 -30.14 21.50
N LYS A 465 16.65 -30.00 22.58
CA LYS A 465 17.00 -31.07 23.52
C LYS A 465 15.87 -31.41 24.51
N LYS A 466 14.82 -30.59 24.57
CA LYS A 466 13.76 -30.64 25.59
C LYS A 466 12.38 -30.90 25.00
N ILE A 467 12.23 -30.85 23.68
CA ILE A 467 10.94 -30.91 23.00
C ILE A 467 10.87 -32.14 22.10
N SER A 468 9.64 -32.62 21.90
CA SER A 468 9.32 -33.67 20.94
C SER A 468 8.06 -33.25 20.19
N ALA A 469 8.03 -33.47 18.88
CA ALA A 469 6.87 -33.19 18.03
C ALA A 469 6.87 -34.09 16.80
N ASP A 470 5.71 -34.39 16.24
CA ASP A 470 5.62 -35.18 15.01
C ASP A 470 6.22 -34.43 13.82
N VAL A 471 5.92 -33.13 13.71
CA VAL A 471 6.42 -32.25 12.65
C VAL A 471 7.13 -31.06 13.27
N VAL A 472 8.41 -30.87 12.93
CA VAL A 472 9.18 -29.67 13.32
C VAL A 472 9.45 -28.82 12.10
N TYR A 473 8.96 -27.57 12.11
CA TYR A 473 9.22 -26.57 11.09
C TYR A 473 10.41 -25.68 11.46
N ILE A 474 11.33 -25.52 10.52
CA ILE A 474 12.65 -24.91 10.73
C ILE A 474 12.88 -23.82 9.66
N ASP A 475 12.96 -22.56 10.10
CA ASP A 475 13.21 -21.39 9.24
C ASP A 475 14.15 -20.36 9.93
N PRO A 476 15.41 -20.72 10.23
CA PRO A 476 16.36 -19.83 10.87
C PRO A 476 16.76 -18.65 9.98
N PRO A 477 17.32 -17.57 10.56
CA PRO A 477 17.91 -16.48 9.80
C PRO A 477 19.21 -16.95 9.13
N TYR A 478 19.16 -17.23 7.83
CA TYR A 478 20.29 -17.80 7.08
C TYR A 478 21.42 -16.83 6.72
N ASN A 479 21.25 -15.53 6.91
CA ASN A 479 22.19 -14.50 6.45
C ASN A 479 22.83 -13.74 7.62
N SER A 480 23.74 -12.80 7.35
CA SER A 480 24.45 -12.06 8.41
C SER A 480 23.57 -11.10 9.22
N ARG A 481 22.26 -11.00 8.92
CA ARG A 481 21.35 -10.04 9.56
C ARG A 481 20.88 -10.59 10.90
N GLN A 482 21.38 -9.96 11.95
CA GLN A 482 21.00 -10.28 13.32
C GLN A 482 19.66 -9.60 13.63
N TYR A 483 18.58 -10.39 13.71
CA TYR A 483 17.23 -9.86 13.89
C TYR A 483 17.06 -9.08 15.20
N SER A 484 17.74 -9.47 16.28
CA SER A 484 17.80 -8.71 17.53
C SER A 484 18.31 -7.27 17.31
N ARG A 485 19.24 -7.07 16.36
CA ARG A 485 19.77 -5.75 16.00
C ARG A 485 18.80 -4.97 15.11
N PHE A 486 18.08 -5.65 14.23
CA PHE A 486 17.15 -5.04 13.27
C PHE A 486 15.83 -4.63 13.91
N TYR A 487 15.40 -5.33 14.96
CA TYR A 487 14.16 -5.08 15.69
C TYR A 487 14.40 -4.52 17.10
N HIS A 488 15.60 -3.99 17.38
CA HIS A 488 15.99 -3.53 18.72
C HIS A 488 15.03 -2.48 19.33
N VAL A 489 14.40 -1.63 18.52
CA VAL A 489 13.39 -0.68 19.02
C VAL A 489 12.14 -1.40 19.52
N LEU A 490 11.70 -2.45 18.82
CA LEU A 490 10.55 -3.26 19.23
C LEU A 490 10.91 -4.19 20.41
N GLU A 491 12.15 -4.70 20.47
CA GLU A 491 12.68 -5.39 21.65
C GLU A 491 12.62 -4.46 22.86
N THR A 492 13.19 -3.25 22.75
CA THR A 492 13.16 -2.23 23.82
C THR A 492 11.74 -1.86 24.22
N LEU A 493 10.83 -1.70 23.24
CA LEU A 493 9.42 -1.38 23.50
C LEU A 493 8.72 -2.48 24.30
N THR A 494 8.97 -3.75 23.97
CA THR A 494 8.30 -4.87 24.65
C THR A 494 8.92 -5.20 26.00
N LYS A 495 10.26 -5.24 26.10
CA LYS A 495 10.99 -5.48 27.36
C LYS A 495 10.84 -4.32 28.34
N TRP A 496 10.85 -3.09 27.82
CA TRP A 496 10.78 -1.85 28.60
C TRP A 496 11.87 -1.68 29.66
N ASP A 497 13.03 -2.26 29.39
CA ASP A 497 14.24 -2.24 30.22
C ASP A 497 15.07 -0.95 30.10
N LYS A 498 14.68 -0.04 29.19
CA LYS A 498 15.25 1.30 29.00
C LYS A 498 16.79 1.31 28.91
N PRO A 499 17.40 0.51 28.02
CA PRO A 499 18.84 0.30 27.97
C PRO A 499 19.60 1.57 27.52
N LYS A 500 20.90 1.61 27.77
CA LYS A 500 21.75 2.63 27.15
C LYS A 500 21.89 2.36 25.65
N LEU A 501 21.74 3.40 24.83
CA LEU A 501 21.76 3.29 23.37
C LEU A 501 23.02 3.91 22.77
N HIS A 502 23.50 3.31 21.68
CA HIS A 502 24.76 3.67 21.04
C HIS A 502 24.61 3.85 19.52
N GLY A 503 25.45 4.74 18.97
CA GLY A 503 25.56 4.99 17.53
C GLY A 503 24.34 5.70 16.92
N VAL A 504 24.39 5.90 15.60
CA VAL A 504 23.35 6.62 14.85
C VAL A 504 22.01 5.87 14.84
N ALA A 505 22.08 4.53 14.76
CA ALA A 505 20.89 3.68 14.77
C ALA A 505 20.33 3.44 16.18
N LEU A 506 20.94 3.99 17.24
CA LEU A 506 20.48 3.91 18.63
C LEU A 506 20.27 2.48 19.14
N LYS A 507 21.27 1.64 18.90
CA LYS A 507 21.18 0.24 19.29
C LYS A 507 21.67 0.04 20.72
N PRO A 508 21.03 -0.84 21.52
CA PRO A 508 21.57 -1.27 22.81
C PRO A 508 22.80 -2.16 22.62
N ASP A 509 23.39 -2.62 23.72
CA ASP A 509 24.42 -3.65 23.67
C ASP A 509 23.91 -4.94 23.00
N PRO A 510 24.76 -5.68 22.26
CA PRO A 510 24.32 -6.87 21.56
C PRO A 510 23.84 -7.98 22.51
N GLU A 511 22.61 -8.44 22.28
CA GLU A 511 21.98 -9.56 22.98
C GLU A 511 21.26 -10.46 21.96
N ASN A 512 20.96 -11.71 22.33
CA ASN A 512 20.22 -12.68 21.50
C ASN A 512 20.74 -12.74 20.05
N MET A 513 22.06 -12.86 19.92
CA MET A 513 22.74 -12.90 18.62
C MET A 513 22.75 -14.34 18.11
N SER A 514 22.07 -14.58 16.99
CA SER A 514 21.96 -15.91 16.41
C SER A 514 23.28 -16.38 15.80
N ASP A 515 23.69 -17.60 16.14
CA ASP A 515 24.83 -18.27 15.50
C ASP A 515 24.52 -18.69 14.05
N TYR A 516 23.23 -18.77 13.66
CA TYR A 516 22.84 -18.99 12.25
C TYR A 516 23.22 -17.81 11.34
N CYS A 517 23.48 -16.64 11.92
CA CYS A 517 23.97 -15.47 11.20
C CYS A 517 25.50 -15.36 11.18
N ARG A 518 26.22 -16.32 11.77
CA ARG A 518 27.69 -16.36 11.89
C ARG A 518 28.29 -17.42 10.96
N ALA A 519 29.61 -17.51 10.93
CA ALA A 519 30.32 -18.45 10.05
C ALA A 519 30.08 -19.93 10.41
N ASN A 520 29.72 -20.23 11.66
CA ASN A 520 29.44 -21.57 12.18
C ASN A 520 27.97 -22.00 12.02
N ALA A 521 27.17 -21.30 11.19
CA ALA A 521 25.75 -21.61 10.98
C ALA A 521 25.50 -23.07 10.56
N LYS A 522 26.39 -23.62 9.73
CA LYS A 522 26.35 -25.03 9.30
C LYS A 522 26.44 -25.99 10.49
N ASP A 523 27.39 -25.77 11.39
CA ASP A 523 27.63 -26.65 12.53
C ASP A 523 26.47 -26.59 13.51
N LYS A 524 25.90 -25.39 13.72
CA LYS A 524 24.69 -25.20 14.53
C LYS A 524 23.45 -25.82 13.92
N PHE A 525 23.28 -25.74 12.61
CA PHE A 525 22.21 -26.45 11.92
C PHE A 525 22.36 -27.97 12.04
N ALA A 526 23.59 -28.50 11.93
CA ALA A 526 23.86 -29.92 12.13
C ALA A 526 23.60 -30.38 13.58
N GLU A 527 24.00 -29.58 14.58
CA GLU A 527 23.67 -29.79 15.99
C GLU A 527 22.15 -29.85 16.19
N LEU A 528 21.42 -28.90 15.62
CA LEU A 528 19.96 -28.82 15.72
C LEU A 528 19.27 -30.07 15.13
N VAL A 529 19.60 -30.42 13.88
CA VAL A 529 18.99 -31.58 13.19
C VAL A 529 19.26 -32.89 13.93
N ARG A 530 20.45 -33.02 14.54
CA ARG A 530 20.80 -34.19 15.35
C ARG A 530 19.93 -34.26 16.60
N ASP A 531 19.83 -33.16 17.35
CA ASP A 531 19.25 -33.13 18.69
C ASP A 531 17.71 -33.12 18.69
N LEU A 532 17.06 -32.70 17.59
CA LEU A 532 15.60 -32.72 17.47
C LEU A 532 15.04 -34.14 17.49
N ASP A 533 14.10 -34.36 18.42
CA ASP A 533 13.23 -35.54 18.47
C ASP A 533 11.94 -35.27 17.68
N ALA A 534 11.88 -35.74 16.44
CA ALA A 534 10.72 -35.56 15.58
C ALA A 534 10.61 -36.61 14.48
N LYS A 535 9.36 -36.95 14.09
CA LYS A 535 9.10 -37.85 12.95
C LYS A 535 9.46 -37.19 11.62
N TYR A 536 9.15 -35.91 11.48
CA TYR A 536 9.37 -35.12 10.27
C TYR A 536 10.07 -33.79 10.59
N LEU A 537 11.12 -33.48 9.82
CA LEU A 537 11.74 -32.16 9.80
C LEU A 537 11.37 -31.45 8.50
N VAL A 538 10.79 -30.27 8.61
CA VAL A 538 10.38 -29.42 7.48
C VAL A 538 11.20 -28.14 7.50
N VAL A 539 12.10 -27.98 6.54
CA VAL A 539 13.06 -26.86 6.52
C VAL A 539 12.76 -25.93 5.36
N SER A 540 12.47 -24.66 5.65
CA SER A 540 12.28 -23.62 4.64
C SER A 540 13.59 -22.91 4.36
N TYR A 541 13.93 -22.67 3.11
CA TYR A 541 15.20 -22.05 2.77
C TYR A 541 15.10 -21.24 1.48
N ASN A 542 15.82 -20.13 1.37
CA ASN A 542 15.87 -19.32 0.16
C ASN A 542 17.27 -19.31 -0.46
N ASN A 543 17.39 -19.21 -1.78
CA ASN A 543 18.68 -19.27 -2.48
C ASN A 543 19.39 -17.91 -2.65
N THR A 544 19.42 -17.07 -1.61
CA THR A 544 20.02 -15.73 -1.69
C THR A 544 21.56 -15.74 -1.64
N TYR A 545 22.22 -16.44 -2.59
CA TYR A 545 23.69 -16.58 -2.66
C TYR A 545 24.38 -15.41 -3.35
N ASP A 546 23.80 -14.94 -4.46
CA ASP A 546 24.39 -13.91 -5.33
C ASP A 546 23.97 -12.49 -4.93
N SER A 547 23.86 -12.24 -3.62
CA SER A 547 23.52 -10.92 -3.14
C SER A 547 24.72 -9.97 -3.27
N LYS A 548 24.53 -8.81 -3.91
CA LYS A 548 25.53 -7.73 -3.96
C LYS A 548 25.94 -7.22 -2.57
N SER A 549 25.15 -7.50 -1.53
CA SER A 549 25.48 -7.17 -0.14
C SER A 549 25.99 -8.41 0.61
N ASN A 550 27.19 -8.33 1.20
CA ASN A 550 27.73 -9.37 2.08
C ASN A 550 26.80 -9.70 3.27
N SER A 551 25.95 -8.77 3.70
CA SER A 551 25.01 -9.01 4.80
C SER A 551 23.83 -9.89 4.43
N SER A 552 23.46 -9.94 3.14
CA SER A 552 22.33 -10.73 2.63
C SER A 552 22.72 -12.14 2.17
N ARG A 553 24.03 -12.42 2.06
CA ARG A 553 24.52 -13.73 1.62
C ARG A 553 24.28 -14.78 2.70
N ASN A 554 23.71 -15.91 2.30
CA ASN A 554 23.47 -17.02 3.21
C ASN A 554 24.79 -17.63 3.73
N LYS A 555 24.77 -18.03 5.00
CA LYS A 555 25.89 -18.62 5.77
C LYS A 555 25.96 -20.13 5.68
N ILE A 556 24.91 -20.75 5.15
CA ILE A 556 24.80 -22.18 4.88
C ILE A 556 24.32 -22.34 3.44
N THR A 557 24.87 -23.31 2.73
CA THR A 557 24.49 -23.59 1.34
C THR A 557 23.39 -24.66 1.26
N LEU A 558 22.71 -24.71 0.10
CA LEU A 558 21.63 -25.67 -0.20
C LEU A 558 22.16 -27.10 -0.08
N GLN A 559 23.36 -27.32 -0.64
CA GLN A 559 24.05 -28.60 -0.60
C GLN A 559 24.38 -29.01 0.83
N GLU A 560 24.79 -28.06 1.69
CA GLU A 560 25.07 -28.35 3.09
C GLU A 560 23.80 -28.68 3.88
N ILE A 561 22.70 -27.95 3.68
CA ILE A 561 21.39 -28.28 4.26
C ILE A 561 20.98 -29.69 3.85
N GLU A 562 21.03 -29.98 2.54
CA GLU A 562 20.62 -31.27 1.99
C GLU A 562 21.47 -32.42 2.53
N GLN A 563 22.79 -32.24 2.62
CA GLN A 563 23.71 -33.23 3.19
C GLN A 563 23.44 -33.49 4.68
N ILE A 564 23.13 -32.45 5.46
CA ILE A 564 22.82 -32.58 6.89
C ILE A 564 21.49 -33.31 7.08
N LEU A 565 20.46 -32.95 6.33
CA LEU A 565 19.14 -33.57 6.43
C LEU A 565 19.14 -35.04 5.97
N LYS A 566 19.85 -35.36 4.88
CA LYS A 566 20.00 -36.74 4.40
C LYS A 566 20.66 -37.67 5.43
N LYS A 567 21.47 -37.14 6.36
CA LYS A 567 22.02 -37.93 7.47
C LYS A 567 20.96 -38.32 8.50
N LYS A 568 19.96 -37.45 8.74
CA LYS A 568 18.83 -37.74 9.65
C LYS A 568 17.82 -38.71 9.02
N GLY A 569 17.58 -38.62 7.71
CA GLY A 569 16.74 -39.60 7.01
C GLY A 569 16.41 -39.26 5.55
N PRO A 570 15.56 -40.06 4.89
CA PRO A 570 15.11 -39.78 3.52
C PRO A 570 14.55 -38.36 3.41
N THR A 571 15.11 -37.58 2.49
CA THR A 571 14.80 -36.15 2.32
C THR A 571 14.25 -35.89 0.92
N LYS A 572 13.07 -35.28 0.84
CA LYS A 572 12.49 -34.74 -0.40
C LYS A 572 12.69 -33.23 -0.45
N VAL A 573 12.90 -32.68 -1.64
CA VAL A 573 13.12 -31.25 -1.87
C VAL A 573 12.06 -30.72 -2.82
N PHE A 574 11.37 -29.66 -2.42
CA PHE A 574 10.38 -28.94 -3.22
C PHE A 574 10.87 -27.52 -3.46
N GLU A 575 10.55 -26.94 -4.62
CA GLU A 575 10.93 -25.57 -4.95
C GLU A 575 9.76 -24.73 -5.50
N LYS A 576 9.76 -23.44 -5.20
CA LYS A 576 8.80 -22.45 -5.71
C LYS A 576 9.52 -21.14 -6.06
N ASN A 577 9.24 -20.58 -7.24
CA ASN A 577 9.71 -19.24 -7.60
C ASN A 577 9.07 -18.21 -6.64
N TYR A 578 9.89 -17.42 -5.95
CA TYR A 578 9.42 -16.45 -4.94
C TYR A 578 10.22 -15.15 -5.03
N ARG A 579 9.55 -13.99 -4.97
CA ARG A 579 10.22 -12.68 -5.05
C ARG A 579 10.85 -12.29 -3.71
N HIS A 580 12.12 -11.91 -3.72
CA HIS A 580 12.88 -11.46 -2.54
C HIS A 580 12.42 -10.07 -2.04
N PHE A 581 12.48 -9.83 -0.72
CA PHE A 581 12.27 -8.50 -0.13
C PHE A 581 13.43 -7.54 -0.47
N ASN A 582 13.22 -6.54 -1.32
CA ASN A 582 14.27 -5.62 -1.77
C ASN A 582 14.09 -4.22 -1.18
N ALA A 583 15.13 -3.71 -0.50
CA ALA A 583 15.18 -2.33 0.01
C ALA A 583 15.68 -1.31 -1.03
N GLY A 584 15.79 -1.70 -2.31
CA GLY A 584 15.95 -0.79 -3.46
C GLY A 584 17.16 -1.01 -4.36
N ASN A 585 18.13 -1.86 -4.02
CA ASN A 585 19.44 -1.91 -4.72
C ASN A 585 19.86 -3.27 -5.32
N THR A 586 19.00 -4.29 -5.32
CA THR A 586 19.38 -5.62 -5.88
C THR A 586 18.28 -6.28 -6.71
N ASN A 587 18.46 -6.34 -8.03
CA ASN A 587 17.72 -7.25 -8.90
C ASN A 587 18.27 -8.67 -8.73
N PHE A 588 17.47 -9.58 -8.17
CA PHE A 588 17.76 -11.01 -8.15
C PHE A 588 16.96 -11.67 -9.26
N ASN A 589 17.64 -12.12 -10.31
CA ASN A 589 17.05 -13.07 -11.27
C ASN A 589 17.09 -14.47 -10.61
N ASN A 590 16.02 -15.26 -10.74
CA ASN A 590 15.92 -16.66 -10.27
C ASN A 590 15.93 -16.92 -8.74
N HIS A 591 15.33 -16.04 -7.94
CA HIS A 591 15.10 -16.34 -6.52
C HIS A 591 14.04 -17.44 -6.33
N LYS A 592 14.41 -18.49 -5.60
CA LYS A 592 13.59 -19.67 -5.30
C LYS A 592 13.53 -19.89 -3.79
N GLU A 593 12.34 -20.23 -3.32
CA GLU A 593 12.13 -20.83 -2.00
C GLU A 593 12.19 -22.35 -2.15
N TYR A 594 12.88 -22.99 -1.22
CA TYR A 594 13.02 -24.43 -1.09
C TYR A 594 12.35 -24.89 0.20
N LEU A 595 11.66 -26.03 0.12
CA LEU A 595 11.13 -26.71 1.28
C LEU A 595 11.67 -28.14 1.28
N PHE A 596 12.41 -28.47 2.33
CA PHE A 596 12.93 -29.82 2.54
C PHE A 596 12.00 -30.56 3.49
N VAL A 597 11.60 -31.77 3.15
CA VAL A 597 10.85 -32.66 4.05
C VAL A 597 11.69 -33.89 4.31
N THR A 598 12.09 -34.08 5.56
CA THR A 598 12.93 -35.19 6.00
C THR A 598 12.14 -36.08 6.93
N LYS A 599 11.99 -37.37 6.58
CA LYS A 599 11.44 -38.37 7.50
C LYS A 599 12.58 -38.91 8.35
N SER A 600 12.58 -38.65 9.65
CA SER A 600 13.64 -39.12 10.55
C SER A 600 13.69 -40.65 10.55
N LYS A 601 14.90 -41.20 10.51
CA LYS A 601 15.11 -42.63 10.82
C LYS A 601 14.91 -42.77 12.33
N ILE A 602 13.89 -43.54 12.72
CA ILE A 602 13.62 -43.93 14.11
C ILE A 602 14.84 -44.69 14.65
#